data_AF-A0A6J7DB36-F1
#
_entry.id   AF-A0A6J7DB36-F1
#
_cell.length_a   1.000
_cell.length_b   1.000
_cell.length_c   1.000
_cell.angle_alpha   90.00
_cell.angle_beta   90.00
_cell.angle_gamma   90.00
#
_symmetry.space_group_name_H-M   'P 1'
#
loop_
_entity.id
_entity.type
_entity.pdbx_description
1 polymer ?
#
loop_
_entity_poly.entity_id
_entity_poly.type
_entity_poly.pdbx_seq_one_letter_code
_entity_poly.pdbx_strand_id
1 'polypeptide(L)'
;MSIATPMVWMERRIHGVTEETAKTDLAALKGLLDHVDLLITEGVIGGDSPNAADLQILSSIKLLGAIGDFHQVLQGRPSVAIADRVFPKSSGDVPAGVLPADELALLS
;
A
#
# COMPACT_ATOMS: atom_id res chain seq x y z
N MET A 1 -16.36 25.38 2.60
CA MET A 1 -17.05 24.07 2.62
C MET A 1 -16.10 23.07 1.95
N SER A 2 -15.47 22.20 2.72
CA SER A 2 -14.47 21.27 2.17
C SER A 2 -15.20 20.13 1.45
N ILE A 3 -14.93 19.94 0.16
CA ILE A 3 -15.44 18.81 -0.64
C ILE A 3 -14.96 17.45 -0.14
N ALA A 4 -13.98 17.42 0.78
CA ALA A 4 -13.37 16.20 1.29
C ALA A 4 -14.36 15.30 2.07
N THR A 5 -15.20 15.86 2.94
CA THR A 5 -16.08 15.07 3.80
C THR A 5 -17.14 14.25 3.04
N PRO A 6 -17.92 14.81 2.09
CA PRO A 6 -18.86 14.02 1.32
C PRO A 6 -18.16 13.00 0.40
N MET A 7 -16.96 13.31 -0.10
CA MET A 7 -16.16 12.41 -0.93
C MET A 7 -15.69 11.18 -0.13
N VAL A 8 -15.12 11.40 1.07
CA VAL A 8 -14.67 10.31 1.96
C VAL A 8 -15.83 9.39 2.33
N TRP A 9 -17.01 9.95 2.62
CA TRP A 9 -18.20 9.14 2.89
C TRP A 9 -18.61 8.27 1.68
N MET A 10 -18.55 8.82 0.48
CA MET A 10 -18.93 8.09 -0.74
C MET A 10 -17.92 6.99 -1.07
N GLU A 11 -16.63 7.26 -0.96
CA GLU A 11 -15.54 6.29 -1.08
C GLU A 11 -15.73 5.11 -0.13
N ARG A 12 -16.02 5.39 1.14
CA ARG A 12 -16.30 4.33 2.13
C ARG A 12 -17.49 3.48 1.73
N ARG A 13 -18.54 4.09 1.18
CA ARG A 13 -19.76 3.38 0.78
C ARG A 13 -19.53 2.49 -0.45
N ILE A 14 -18.82 3.00 -1.46
CA ILE A 14 -18.54 2.27 -2.70
C ILE A 14 -17.64 1.06 -2.42
N HIS A 15 -16.63 1.25 -1.57
CA HIS A 15 -15.65 0.21 -1.25
C HIS A 15 -16.04 -0.64 -0.03
N GLY A 16 -17.22 -0.44 0.56
CA GLY A 16 -17.68 -1.20 1.73
C GLY A 16 -16.79 -1.05 2.97
N VAL A 17 -16.07 0.07 3.10
CA VAL A 17 -15.04 0.29 4.14
C VAL A 17 -15.70 0.55 5.48
N THR A 18 -15.72 -0.49 6.31
CA THR A 18 -16.02 -0.41 7.73
C THR A 18 -14.72 -0.34 8.53
N GLU A 19 -14.83 -0.03 9.82
CA GLU A 19 -13.67 -0.09 10.72
C GLU A 19 -13.12 -1.52 10.84
N GLU A 20 -14.02 -2.52 10.84
CA GLU A 20 -13.67 -3.93 10.92
C GLU A 20 -12.94 -4.42 9.67
N THR A 21 -13.40 -4.04 8.47
CA THR A 21 -12.71 -4.41 7.23
C THR A 21 -11.34 -3.74 7.16
N ALA A 22 -11.23 -2.46 7.53
CA ALA A 22 -9.95 -1.75 7.56
C ALA A 22 -8.94 -2.43 8.50
N LYS A 23 -9.36 -2.80 9.72
CA LYS A 23 -8.52 -3.53 10.69
C LYS A 23 -8.12 -4.91 10.16
N THR A 24 -9.03 -5.61 9.48
CA THR A 24 -8.74 -6.91 8.86
C THR A 24 -7.70 -6.77 7.74
N ASP A 25 -7.82 -5.75 6.89
CA ASP A 25 -6.89 -5.48 5.80
C ASP A 25 -5.50 -5.10 6.33
N LEU A 26 -5.43 -4.27 7.37
CA LEU A 26 -4.15 -3.93 8.03
C LEU A 26 -3.48 -5.17 8.61
N ALA A 27 -4.23 -6.03 9.30
CA ALA A 27 -3.71 -7.28 9.86
C ALA A 27 -3.24 -8.27 8.77
N ALA A 28 -3.87 -8.26 7.59
CA ALA A 28 -3.50 -9.10 6.46
C ALA A 28 -2.32 -8.55 5.65
N LEU A 29 -2.04 -7.25 5.74
CA LEU A 29 -1.12 -6.53 4.84
C LEU A 29 0.27 -7.17 4.81
N LYS A 30 0.83 -7.54 5.96
CA LYS A 30 2.16 -8.16 6.01
C LYS A 30 2.21 -9.45 5.19
N GLY A 31 1.20 -10.31 5.32
CA GLY A 31 1.11 -11.56 4.57
C GLY A 31 0.96 -11.32 3.06
N LEU A 32 0.21 -10.28 2.66
CA LEU A 32 0.11 -9.87 1.26
C LEU A 32 1.45 -9.38 0.71
N LEU A 33 2.20 -8.59 1.46
CA LEU A 33 3.53 -8.14 1.06
C LEU A 33 4.51 -9.31 0.93
N ASP A 34 4.46 -10.28 1.85
CA ASP A 34 5.26 -11.51 1.79
C ASP A 34 4.93 -12.32 0.52
N HIS A 35 3.65 -12.35 0.11
CA HIS A 35 3.23 -12.96 -1.14
C HIS A 35 3.74 -12.20 -2.39
N VAL A 36 3.73 -10.87 -2.37
CA VAL A 36 4.30 -10.07 -3.48
C VAL A 36 5.79 -10.34 -3.63
N ASP A 37 6.53 -10.42 -2.52
CA ASP A 37 7.97 -10.71 -2.55
C ASP A 37 8.24 -12.15 -3.06
N LEU A 38 7.34 -13.11 -2.81
CA LEU A 38 7.37 -14.43 -3.42
C LEU A 38 7.15 -14.37 -4.94
N LEU A 39 6.16 -13.62 -5.42
CA LEU A 39 5.90 -13.45 -6.86
C LEU A 39 7.09 -12.84 -7.61
N ILE A 40 7.84 -11.96 -6.94
CA ILE A 40 9.10 -11.43 -7.46
C ILE A 40 10.16 -12.53 -7.55
N THR A 41 10.28 -13.34 -6.50
CA THR A 41 11.22 -14.47 -6.45
C THR A 41 10.92 -15.50 -7.54
N GLU A 42 9.64 -15.73 -7.84
CA GLU A 42 9.17 -16.62 -8.90
C GLU A 42 9.30 -16.01 -10.31
N GLY A 43 9.69 -14.74 -10.42
CA GLY A 43 9.85 -14.03 -11.69
C GLY A 43 8.54 -13.63 -12.36
N VAL A 44 7.41 -13.65 -11.64
CA VAL A 44 6.10 -13.20 -12.13
C VAL A 44 6.06 -11.66 -12.24
N ILE A 45 6.72 -10.98 -11.31
CA ILE A 45 6.83 -9.52 -11.21
C ILE A 45 8.32 -9.16 -11.25
N GLY A 46 8.67 -8.00 -11.82
CA GLY A 46 10.02 -7.47 -11.79
C GLY A 46 10.93 -7.85 -12.96
N GLY A 47 10.37 -8.45 -14.01
CA GLY A 47 11.09 -8.76 -15.25
C GLY A 47 11.64 -7.53 -15.98
N ASP A 48 12.29 -7.75 -17.13
CA ASP A 48 12.99 -6.69 -17.88
C ASP A 48 12.07 -5.56 -18.36
N SER A 49 10.83 -5.91 -18.72
CA SER A 49 9.80 -4.94 -19.11
C SER A 49 8.57 -5.11 -18.21
N PRO A 50 7.98 -4.01 -17.68
CA PRO A 50 6.80 -4.10 -16.83
C PRO A 50 5.64 -4.80 -17.52
N ASN A 51 5.03 -5.77 -16.84
CA ASN A 51 3.83 -6.45 -17.27
C ASN A 51 2.58 -5.93 -16.53
N ALA A 52 1.41 -6.53 -16.78
CA ALA A 52 0.17 -6.11 -16.15
C ALA A 52 0.18 -6.28 -14.61
N ALA A 53 0.80 -7.35 -14.10
CA ALA A 53 0.94 -7.59 -12.67
C ALA A 53 1.86 -6.56 -12.01
N ASP A 54 2.98 -6.20 -12.66
CA ASP A 54 3.84 -5.10 -12.21
C ASP A 54 3.04 -3.81 -12.05
N LEU A 55 2.30 -3.41 -13.08
CA LEU A 55 1.58 -2.13 -13.08
C LEU A 55 0.47 -2.08 -12.04
N GLN A 56 -0.21 -3.19 -11.78
CA GLN A 56 -1.30 -3.25 -10.81
C GLN A 56 -0.80 -3.30 -9.37
N ILE A 57 0.20 -4.14 -9.08
CA ILE A 57 0.65 -4.39 -7.70
C ILE A 57 1.65 -3.31 -7.26
N LEU A 58 2.65 -3.01 -8.09
CA LEU A 58 3.72 -2.09 -7.69
C LEU A 58 3.23 -0.64 -7.61
N SER A 59 2.14 -0.27 -8.28
CA SER A 59 1.50 1.04 -8.09
C SER A 59 0.88 1.16 -6.68
N SER A 60 0.31 0.07 -6.16
CA SER A 60 -0.20 0.01 -4.79
C SER A 60 0.93 0.08 -3.76
N ILE A 61 2.05 -0.62 -4.00
CA ILE A 61 3.27 -0.51 -3.17
C ILE A 61 3.78 0.94 -3.17
N LYS A 62 3.80 1.58 -4.34
CA LYS A 62 4.24 2.98 -4.47
C LYS A 62 3.34 3.94 -3.70
N LEU A 63 2.02 3.72 -3.74
CA LEU A 63 1.06 4.50 -2.98
C LEU A 63 1.24 4.33 -1.46
N LEU A 64 1.39 3.09 -0.98
CA LEU A 64 1.65 2.81 0.43
C LEU A 64 2.94 3.49 0.91
N GLY A 65 4.01 3.47 0.10
CA GLY A 65 5.27 4.13 0.40
C GLY A 65 5.18 5.66 0.51
N ALA A 66 4.14 6.28 -0.01
CA ALA A 66 3.88 7.72 0.15
C ALA A 66 3.28 8.08 1.52
N ILE A 67 2.97 7.09 2.36
CA ILE A 67 2.33 7.27 3.66
C ILE A 67 3.28 6.76 4.75
N GLY A 68 3.69 7.66 5.65
CA GLY A 68 4.74 7.42 6.64
C GLY A 68 4.47 6.24 7.59
N ASP A 69 3.21 5.97 7.93
CA ASP A 69 2.85 4.86 8.82
C ASP A 69 3.21 3.47 8.27
N PHE A 70 3.34 3.33 6.94
CA PHE A 70 3.72 2.05 6.31
C PHE A 70 5.23 1.91 6.08
N HIS A 71 6.04 2.94 6.36
CA HIS A 71 7.48 2.89 6.05
C HIS A 71 8.20 1.73 6.75
N GLN A 72 7.82 1.41 7.99
CA GLN A 72 8.41 0.31 8.74
C GLN A 72 8.11 -1.06 8.10
N VAL A 73 6.85 -1.33 7.75
CA VAL A 73 6.46 -2.64 7.18
C VAL A 73 6.99 -2.85 5.75
N LEU A 74 7.28 -1.75 5.05
CA LEU A 74 7.86 -1.75 3.70
C LEU A 74 9.39 -1.78 3.68
N GLN A 75 10.04 -1.49 4.81
CA GLN A 75 11.49 -1.31 4.86
C GLN A 75 12.24 -2.56 4.37
N GLY A 76 13.12 -2.37 3.38
CA GLY A 76 14.00 -3.43 2.86
C GLY A 76 13.33 -4.45 1.94
N ARG A 77 12.05 -4.30 1.61
CA ARG A 77 11.36 -5.24 0.72
C ARG A 77 11.79 -5.05 -0.75
N PRO A 78 11.98 -6.14 -1.52
CA PRO A 78 12.32 -6.07 -2.93
C PRO A 78 11.21 -5.42 -3.77
N SER A 79 9.95 -5.62 -3.40
CA SER A 79 8.80 -4.98 -4.03
C SER A 79 8.88 -3.44 -4.04
N VAL A 80 9.43 -2.83 -2.99
CA VAL A 80 9.63 -1.37 -2.94
C VAL A 80 10.68 -0.93 -3.95
N ALA A 81 11.82 -1.61 -4.01
CA ALA A 81 12.90 -1.28 -4.94
C ALA A 81 12.44 -1.39 -6.41
N ILE A 82 11.65 -2.40 -6.74
CA ILE A 82 11.12 -2.58 -8.09
C ILE A 82 10.05 -1.52 -8.38
N ALA A 83 9.16 -1.20 -7.44
CA ALA A 83 8.19 -0.12 -7.59
C ALA A 83 8.86 1.23 -7.86
N ASP A 84 9.98 1.53 -7.19
CA ASP A 84 10.77 2.74 -7.42
C ASP A 84 11.44 2.79 -8.79
N ARG A 85 11.79 1.63 -9.37
CA ARG A 85 12.29 1.53 -10.75
C ARG A 85 11.19 1.77 -11.79
N VAL A 86 10.00 1.25 -11.53
CA VAL A 86 8.86 1.28 -12.49
C VAL A 86 8.14 2.62 -12.47
N PHE A 87 7.96 3.23 -11.29
CA PHE A 87 7.17 4.43 -11.12
C PHE A 87 8.01 5.63 -10.64
N PRO A 88 7.75 6.84 -11.20
CA PRO A 88 8.40 8.05 -10.73
C PRO A 88 8.04 8.30 -9.25
N LYS A 89 8.84 9.13 -8.58
CA LYS A 89 8.54 9.54 -7.21
C LYS A 89 7.16 10.21 -7.15
N SER A 90 6.32 9.76 -6.23
CA SER A 90 5.00 10.36 -5.98
C SER A 90 5.15 11.80 -5.51
N SER A 91 4.25 12.68 -5.97
CA SER A 91 4.16 14.07 -5.52
C SER A 91 3.45 14.21 -4.17
N GLY A 92 2.68 13.19 -3.77
CA GLY A 92 2.07 13.09 -2.45
C GLY A 92 3.05 12.55 -1.42
N ASP A 93 3.06 13.18 -0.25
CA ASP A 93 3.81 12.75 0.94
C ASP A 93 2.91 12.98 2.16
N VAL A 94 2.59 11.89 2.87
CA VAL A 94 1.76 11.92 4.06
C VAL A 94 2.66 11.53 5.24
N PRO A 95 2.93 12.45 6.19
CA PRO A 95 3.74 12.15 7.37
C PRO A 95 3.14 11.00 8.19
N ALA A 96 3.98 10.29 8.94
CA ALA A 96 3.51 9.29 9.91
C ALA A 96 2.65 9.92 11.03
N GLY A 97 1.83 9.11 11.68
CA GLY A 97 0.89 9.51 12.73
C GLY A 97 -0.54 9.74 12.25
N VAL A 98 -0.93 9.15 11.13
CA VAL A 98 -2.30 9.24 10.60
C VAL A 98 -3.17 8.10 11.12
N LEU A 99 -2.61 6.90 11.25
CA LEU A 99 -3.30 5.76 11.82
C LEU A 99 -3.42 5.88 13.36
N PRO A 100 -4.58 5.49 13.93
CA PRO A 100 -4.71 5.24 15.37
C PRO A 100 -3.67 4.23 15.87
N ALA A 101 -3.23 4.36 17.12
CA ALA A 101 -2.17 3.52 17.67
C ALA A 101 -2.51 2.02 17.71
N ASP A 102 -3.78 1.67 17.94
CA ASP A 102 -4.27 0.29 17.90
C ASP A 102 -4.24 -0.29 16.48
N GLU A 103 -4.52 0.53 15.47
CA GLU A 103 -4.45 0.14 14.06
C GLU A 103 -3.01 0.02 13.57
N LEU A 104 -2.13 0.95 13.97
CA LEU A 104 -0.69 0.90 13.67
C LEU A 104 -0.04 -0.37 14.23
N ALA A 105 -0.47 -0.82 15.41
CA ALA A 105 0.01 -2.06 16.01
C ALA A 105 -0.30 -3.32 15.17
N LEU A 106 -1.30 -3.28 14.29
CA LEU A 106 -1.63 -4.39 13.38
C LEU A 106 -0.61 -4.55 12.24
N LEU A 107 0.26 -3.55 12.03
CA LEU A 107 1.34 -3.57 11.03
C LEU A 107 2.66 -4.13 11.56
N SER A 108 2.72 -4.47 12.86
CA SER A 108 3.94 -4.94 13.55
C SER A 108 4.20 -6.43 13.35
#